data_AF-A0A0C3G5X5-F1
#
_entry.id   AF-A0A0C3G5X5-F1
#
_cell.length_a   1.000
_cell.length_b   1.000
_cell.length_c   1.000
_cell.angle_alpha   90.00
_cell.angle_beta   90.00
_cell.angle_gamma   90.00
#
_symmetry.space_group_name_H-M   'P 1'
#
loop_
_entity.id
_entity.type
_entity.pdbx_description
1 polymer ?
#
loop_
_entity_poly.entity_id
_entity_poly.type
_entity_poly.pdbx_seq_one_letter_code
_entity_poly.pdbx_strand_id
1 'polypeptide(L)'
;MVDESVEDILSGSLESLGDAPVTDCDSIRYGFLNLSVARKANTLLADRLFSPSLLLAEQIERGLVPATGCSVVELGAGCALPSLLMATLAEHPSVIVVTDHPDKTIFENLERNVNQNRHLFRSGCSVHCQGYEWGQDVGGLLRLLPLNDTQPRGFYVVIMSDLLHFDSSHDLLLLSLKSLLSKAATSRVYVAAGNYT
;
A
#
# COMPACT_ATOMS: atom_id res chain seq x y z
N MET A 1 -18.02 -39.91 23.36
CA MET A 1 -18.01 -38.55 23.92
C MET A 1 -17.11 -37.75 23.01
N VAL A 2 -17.74 -36.90 22.20
CA VAL A 2 -17.05 -36.06 21.21
C VAL A 2 -16.72 -34.76 21.93
N ASP A 3 -15.45 -34.40 21.93
CA ASP A 3 -14.95 -33.15 22.52
C ASP A 3 -15.29 -32.03 21.54
N GLU A 4 -16.44 -31.37 21.76
CA GLU A 4 -16.80 -30.17 21.01
C GLU A 4 -15.84 -29.05 21.43
N SER A 5 -15.12 -28.50 20.46
CA SER A 5 -14.15 -27.45 20.73
C SER A 5 -14.89 -26.21 21.22
N VAL A 6 -14.31 -25.51 22.19
CA VAL A 6 -14.86 -24.24 22.72
C VAL A 6 -15.06 -23.18 21.62
N GLU A 7 -14.38 -23.31 20.48
CA GLU A 7 -14.54 -22.46 19.30
C GLU A 7 -15.83 -22.75 18.52
N ASP A 8 -16.28 -24.01 18.50
CA ASP A 8 -17.56 -24.42 17.89
C ASP A 8 -18.76 -23.92 18.72
N ILE A 9 -18.61 -23.87 20.04
CA ILE A 9 -19.64 -23.36 20.95
C ILE A 9 -19.77 -21.83 20.83
N LEU A 10 -18.67 -21.11 20.65
CA LEU A 10 -18.66 -19.66 20.49
C LEU A 10 -19.17 -19.22 19.10
N SER A 11 -18.84 -19.99 18.05
CA SER A 11 -19.36 -19.72 16.70
C SER A 11 -20.87 -19.99 16.61
N GLY A 12 -21.35 -21.09 17.18
CA GLY A 12 -22.79 -21.39 17.21
C GLY A 12 -23.62 -20.43 18.07
N SER A 13 -23.04 -19.87 19.14
CA SER A 13 -23.73 -18.88 19.98
C SER A 13 -23.87 -17.50 19.31
N LEU A 14 -22.97 -17.16 18.37
CA LEU A 14 -23.00 -15.90 17.63
C LEU A 14 -24.03 -15.93 16.49
N GLU A 15 -24.29 -17.10 15.90
CA GLU A 15 -25.33 -17.27 14.85
C GLU A 15 -26.76 -17.25 15.41
N SER A 16 -26.94 -17.43 16.73
CA SER A 16 -28.25 -17.43 17.38
C SER A 16 -28.81 -16.03 17.69
N LEU A 17 -27.99 -14.98 17.64
CA LEU A 17 -28.49 -13.60 17.66
C LEU A 17 -28.60 -13.15 16.20
N GLY A 18 -29.83 -13.11 15.69
CA GLY A 18 -30.16 -12.85 14.29
C GLY A 18 -29.80 -11.45 13.78
N ASP A 19 -28.52 -11.11 13.78
CA ASP A 19 -27.96 -10.14 12.87
C ASP A 19 -27.65 -10.84 11.55
N ALA A 20 -28.19 -10.30 10.47
CA ALA A 20 -27.70 -10.60 9.13
C ALA A 20 -26.16 -10.50 9.14
N PRO A 21 -25.42 -11.32 8.35
CA PRO A 21 -23.97 -11.22 8.32
C PRO A 21 -23.60 -9.78 8.04
N VAL A 22 -23.06 -9.11 9.06
CA VAL A 22 -22.61 -7.72 8.95
C VAL A 22 -21.49 -7.76 7.93
N THR A 23 -21.80 -7.40 6.69
CA THR A 23 -20.83 -7.18 5.62
C THR A 23 -20.11 -5.85 5.85
N ASP A 24 -19.60 -5.62 7.05
CA ASP A 24 -18.66 -4.54 7.28
C ASP A 24 -17.29 -5.06 6.86
N CYS A 25 -16.92 -4.68 5.64
CA CYS A 25 -15.51 -4.51 5.33
C CYS A 25 -15.02 -3.40 6.27
N ASP A 26 -14.19 -3.72 7.26
CA ASP A 26 -13.72 -2.76 8.29
C ASP A 26 -13.23 -1.48 7.62
N SER A 27 -14.13 -0.49 7.53
CA SER A 27 -13.92 0.74 6.78
C SER A 27 -13.09 1.66 7.65
N ILE A 28 -11.87 1.93 7.19
CA ILE A 28 -10.93 2.84 7.80
C ILE A 28 -11.08 4.19 7.11
N ARG A 29 -11.32 5.26 7.89
CA ARG A 29 -11.33 6.62 7.36
C ARG A 29 -10.08 7.37 7.78
N TYR A 30 -9.44 8.02 6.81
CA TYR A 30 -8.39 9.00 7.04
C TYR A 30 -8.77 10.29 6.32
N GLY A 31 -9.32 11.25 7.08
CA GLY A 31 -9.96 12.43 6.50
C GLY A 31 -11.08 12.04 5.54
N PHE A 32 -10.91 12.37 4.25
CA PHE A 32 -11.86 12.06 3.18
C PHE A 32 -11.63 10.70 2.51
N LEU A 33 -10.50 10.04 2.78
CA LEU A 33 -10.20 8.73 2.23
C LEU A 33 -11.01 7.65 2.94
N ASN A 34 -11.56 6.73 2.17
CA ASN A 34 -12.21 5.51 2.65
C ASN A 34 -11.36 4.30 2.24
N LEU A 35 -10.87 3.53 3.20
CA LEU A 35 -9.93 2.44 3.02
C LEU A 35 -10.48 1.17 3.65
N SER A 36 -9.98 0.03 3.20
CA SER A 36 -10.15 -1.27 3.85
C SER A 36 -8.84 -2.04 3.88
N VAL A 37 -8.80 -3.11 4.66
CA VAL A 37 -7.65 -4.01 4.82
C VAL A 37 -7.96 -5.40 4.28
N ALA A 38 -6.94 -6.14 3.87
CA ALA A 38 -7.11 -7.47 3.31
C ALA A 38 -7.34 -8.50 4.42
N ARG A 39 -8.51 -9.14 4.45
CA ARG A 39 -8.83 -10.14 5.48
C ARG A 39 -7.95 -11.39 5.31
N LYS A 40 -7.59 -12.04 6.42
CA LYS A 40 -6.82 -13.30 6.44
C LYS A 40 -5.40 -13.23 5.83
N ALA A 41 -4.87 -12.02 5.65
CA ALA A 41 -3.50 -11.78 5.18
C ALA A 41 -2.50 -11.56 6.34
N ASN A 42 -2.73 -12.21 7.49
CA ASN A 42 -2.01 -11.96 8.73
C ASN A 42 -0.52 -12.30 8.64
N THR A 43 -0.16 -13.29 7.82
CA THR A 43 1.25 -13.69 7.61
C THR A 43 2.04 -12.66 6.81
N LEU A 44 1.35 -11.83 6.03
CA LEU A 44 1.94 -10.77 5.20
C LEU A 44 1.67 -9.37 5.78
N LEU A 45 1.04 -9.30 6.96
CA LEU A 45 0.71 -8.05 7.66
C LEU A 45 -0.08 -7.06 6.77
N ALA A 46 -0.97 -7.55 5.91
CA ALA A 46 -1.85 -6.70 5.09
C ALA A 46 -3.27 -6.56 5.67
N ASP A 47 -3.50 -7.11 6.87
CA ASP A 47 -4.77 -7.11 7.59
C ASP A 47 -4.98 -5.89 8.48
N ARG A 48 -3.99 -4.99 8.58
CA ARG A 48 -4.06 -3.77 9.41
C ARG A 48 -3.45 -2.56 8.73
N LEU A 49 -3.87 -1.38 9.21
CA LEU A 49 -3.16 -0.13 9.00
C LEU A 49 -2.19 0.08 10.17
N PHE A 50 -0.88 0.04 9.88
CA PHE A 50 0.16 0.19 10.89
C PHE A 50 0.57 1.64 11.12
N SER A 51 1.04 1.96 12.33
CA SER A 51 1.44 3.31 12.74
C SER A 51 2.47 3.99 11.82
N PRO A 52 3.47 3.29 11.23
CA PRO A 52 4.39 3.91 10.26
C PRO A 52 3.71 4.46 9.01
N SER A 53 2.58 3.86 8.60
CA SER A 53 1.79 4.35 7.47
C SER A 53 1.12 5.68 7.82
N LEU A 54 0.58 5.80 9.04
CA LEU A 54 0.03 7.05 9.57
C LEU A 54 1.10 8.13 9.72
N LEU A 55 2.31 7.76 10.17
CA LEU A 55 3.45 8.68 10.25
C LEU A 55 3.80 9.22 8.87
N LEU A 56 3.94 8.36 7.85
CA LEU A 56 4.22 8.80 6.49
C LEU A 56 3.10 9.67 5.93
N ALA A 57 1.83 9.32 6.19
CA ALA A 57 0.68 10.14 5.83
C ALA A 57 0.80 11.56 6.42
N GLU A 58 1.10 11.69 7.71
CA GLU A 58 1.32 13.00 8.35
C GLU A 58 2.50 13.77 7.72
N GLN A 59 3.62 13.10 7.43
CA GLN A 59 4.76 13.74 6.76
C GLN A 59 4.40 14.24 5.36
N ILE A 60 3.56 13.50 4.64
CA ILE A 60 3.03 13.86 3.32
C ILE A 60 2.14 15.11 3.42
N GLU A 61 1.20 15.15 4.36
CA GLU A 61 0.33 16.33 4.58
C GLU A 61 1.13 17.59 4.92
N ARG A 62 2.24 17.41 5.64
CA ARG A 62 3.15 18.50 6.04
C ARG A 62 4.09 18.94 4.92
N GLY A 63 4.04 18.33 3.74
CA GLY A 63 4.91 18.66 2.61
C GLY A 63 6.37 18.22 2.80
N LEU A 64 6.64 17.28 3.72
CA LEU A 64 7.99 16.78 4.02
C LEU A 64 8.42 15.64 3.08
N VAL A 65 7.50 15.18 2.23
CA VAL A 65 7.72 14.20 1.16
C VAL A 65 7.41 14.86 -0.20
N PRO A 66 8.31 15.72 -0.72
CA PRO A 66 8.08 16.42 -1.99
C PRO A 66 8.00 15.42 -3.16
N ALA A 67 6.88 15.44 -3.89
CA ALA A 67 6.64 14.53 -5.00
C ALA A 67 5.90 15.20 -6.19
N THR A 68 5.81 16.52 -6.22
CA THR A 68 5.05 17.28 -7.24
C THR A 68 5.53 16.97 -8.65
N GLY A 69 4.62 16.45 -9.49
CA GLY A 69 4.91 16.07 -10.87
C GLY A 69 5.83 14.85 -11.03
N CYS A 70 6.30 14.24 -9.95
CA CYS A 70 7.21 13.10 -9.98
C CYS A 70 6.48 11.76 -10.14
N SER A 71 7.25 10.70 -10.41
CA SER A 71 6.80 9.31 -10.33
C SER A 71 7.03 8.73 -8.94
N VAL A 72 6.00 8.13 -8.36
CA VAL A 72 6.03 7.48 -7.04
C VAL A 72 5.67 6.00 -7.17
N VAL A 73 6.37 5.15 -6.41
CA VAL A 73 5.96 3.76 -6.17
C VAL A 73 5.88 3.50 -4.67
N GLU A 74 4.86 2.78 -4.24
CA GLU A 74 4.77 2.24 -2.89
C GLU A 74 4.93 0.72 -2.93
N LEU A 75 5.86 0.23 -2.12
CA LEU A 75 6.08 -1.20 -1.90
C LEU A 75 5.29 -1.63 -0.68
N GLY A 76 4.67 -2.82 -0.72
CA GLY A 76 3.94 -3.39 0.41
C GLY A 76 2.88 -2.43 0.94
N ALA A 77 2.03 -1.93 0.05
CA ALA A 77 1.15 -0.80 0.33
C ALA A 77 0.05 -1.11 1.37
N GLY A 78 -0.34 -2.37 1.53
CA GLY A 78 -1.46 -2.82 2.34
C GLY A 78 -2.75 -2.15 1.90
N CYS A 79 -3.17 -1.11 2.62
CA CYS A 79 -4.32 -0.28 2.25
C CYS A 79 -3.98 0.95 1.38
N ALA A 80 -2.70 1.22 1.14
CA ALA A 80 -2.14 2.32 0.33
C ALA A 80 -2.43 3.74 0.82
N LEU A 81 -2.60 3.93 2.13
CA LEU A 81 -2.89 5.24 2.71
C LEU A 81 -1.91 6.34 2.24
N PRO A 82 -0.56 6.18 2.32
CA PRO A 82 0.37 7.24 1.94
C PRO A 82 0.22 7.66 0.47
N SER A 83 0.22 6.69 -0.44
CA SER A 83 0.09 6.95 -1.89
C SER A 83 -1.26 7.54 -2.28
N LEU A 84 -2.35 7.02 -1.71
CA LEU A 84 -3.68 7.54 -2.02
C LEU A 84 -3.86 8.97 -1.48
N LEU A 85 -3.25 9.29 -0.34
CA LEU A 85 -3.24 10.65 0.19
C LEU A 85 -2.49 11.61 -0.73
N MET A 86 -1.28 11.24 -1.20
CA MET A 86 -0.52 12.05 -2.17
C MET A 86 -1.34 12.42 -3.41
N ALA A 87 -2.18 11.50 -3.90
CA ALA A 87 -3.02 11.74 -5.08
C ALA A 87 -4.09 12.82 -4.87
N THR A 88 -4.43 13.16 -3.63
CA THR A 88 -5.47 14.16 -3.30
C THR A 88 -4.92 15.57 -3.05
N LEU A 89 -3.61 15.70 -2.81
CA LEU A 89 -2.97 16.98 -2.47
C LEU A 89 -2.90 17.92 -3.67
N ALA A 90 -2.85 19.24 -3.43
CA ALA A 90 -2.67 20.22 -4.50
C ALA A 90 -1.30 20.04 -5.20
N GLU A 91 -0.28 19.78 -4.41
CA GLU A 91 1.06 19.36 -4.85
C GLU A 91 1.09 17.83 -4.93
N HIS A 92 0.74 17.29 -6.10
CA HIS A 92 0.60 15.85 -6.30
C HIS A 92 1.62 15.27 -7.29
N PRO A 93 1.93 13.97 -7.19
CA PRO A 93 2.65 13.24 -8.23
C PRO A 93 1.95 13.24 -9.58
N SER A 94 2.71 13.06 -10.65
CA SER A 94 2.11 12.82 -11.99
C SER A 94 1.66 11.36 -12.14
N VAL A 95 2.41 10.43 -11.57
CA VAL A 95 2.08 8.99 -11.57
C VAL A 95 2.41 8.37 -10.23
N ILE A 96 1.51 7.53 -9.74
CA ILE A 96 1.66 6.74 -8.52
C ILE A 96 1.37 5.28 -8.88
N VAL A 97 2.28 4.39 -8.50
CA VAL A 97 2.10 2.94 -8.64
C VAL A 97 2.08 2.33 -7.24
N VAL A 98 0.93 1.85 -6.80
CA VAL A 98 0.81 1.13 -5.53
C VAL A 98 1.00 -0.36 -5.79
N THR A 99 1.87 -0.99 -5.01
CA THR A 99 2.21 -2.40 -5.17
C THR A 99 2.14 -3.15 -3.86
N ASP A 100 1.78 -4.43 -3.95
CA ASP A 100 1.80 -5.37 -2.84
C ASP A 100 1.98 -6.79 -3.39
N HIS A 101 2.19 -7.77 -2.50
CA HIS A 101 2.33 -9.17 -2.85
C HIS A 101 1.13 -9.63 -3.71
N PRO A 102 1.37 -10.35 -4.83
CA PRO A 102 0.31 -10.77 -5.77
C PRO A 102 -0.58 -11.91 -5.23
N ASP A 103 -0.94 -11.85 -3.95
CA ASP A 103 -2.05 -12.61 -3.39
C ASP A 103 -3.37 -11.98 -3.83
N LYS A 104 -4.33 -12.83 -4.18
CA LYS A 104 -5.64 -12.40 -4.69
C LYS A 104 -6.37 -11.49 -3.70
N THR A 105 -6.35 -11.82 -2.40
CA THR A 105 -7.11 -11.09 -1.37
C THR A 105 -6.49 -9.71 -1.11
N ILE A 106 -5.16 -9.65 -1.06
CA ILE A 106 -4.41 -8.40 -0.90
C ILE A 106 -4.64 -7.50 -2.11
N PHE A 107 -4.46 -8.04 -3.31
CA PHE A 107 -4.56 -7.27 -4.54
C PHE A 107 -5.99 -6.75 -4.78
N GLU A 108 -7.02 -7.57 -4.58
CA GLU A 108 -8.42 -7.12 -4.70
C GLU A 108 -8.76 -6.02 -3.68
N ASN A 109 -8.21 -6.08 -2.47
CA ASN A 109 -8.39 -5.02 -1.48
C ASN A 109 -7.71 -3.71 -1.91
N LEU A 110 -6.47 -3.81 -2.42
CA LEU A 110 -5.71 -2.67 -2.91
C LEU A 110 -6.43 -1.99 -4.09
N GLU A 111 -6.92 -2.78 -5.05
CA GLU A 111 -7.72 -2.26 -6.17
C GLU A 111 -9.02 -1.60 -5.70
N ARG A 112 -9.72 -2.19 -4.73
CA ARG A 112 -10.92 -1.59 -4.12
C ARG A 112 -10.60 -0.22 -3.53
N ASN A 113 -9.52 -0.10 -2.75
CA ASN A 113 -9.09 1.16 -2.15
C ASN A 113 -8.76 2.22 -3.20
N VAL A 114 -8.04 1.86 -4.26
CA VAL A 114 -7.75 2.79 -5.36
C VAL A 114 -9.05 3.26 -6.03
N ASN A 115 -9.96 2.32 -6.35
CA ASN A 115 -11.16 2.63 -7.12
C ASN A 115 -12.17 3.47 -6.33
N GLN A 116 -12.40 3.16 -5.06
CA GLN A 116 -13.38 3.90 -4.24
C GLN A 116 -12.95 5.34 -3.97
N ASN A 117 -11.64 5.61 -3.90
CA ASN A 117 -11.11 6.97 -3.69
C ASN A 117 -10.81 7.72 -4.99
N ARG A 118 -10.98 7.10 -6.16
CA ARG A 118 -10.57 7.69 -7.47
C ARG A 118 -11.16 9.06 -7.74
N HIS A 119 -12.38 9.30 -7.28
CA HIS A 119 -13.08 10.58 -7.43
C HIS A 119 -12.45 11.74 -6.63
N LEU A 120 -11.55 11.44 -5.68
CA LEU A 120 -10.82 12.41 -4.87
C LEU A 120 -9.47 12.80 -5.47
N PHE A 121 -8.96 12.04 -6.44
CA PHE A 121 -7.62 12.27 -6.99
C PHE A 121 -7.59 13.51 -7.87
N ARG A 122 -6.46 14.24 -7.83
CA ARG A 122 -6.26 15.42 -8.67
C ARG A 122 -6.16 15.06 -10.14
N SER A 123 -6.66 15.97 -10.97
CA SER A 123 -6.46 15.90 -12.42
C SER A 123 -4.97 15.92 -12.74
N GLY A 124 -4.51 14.99 -13.58
CA GLY A 124 -3.10 14.84 -13.91
C GLY A 124 -2.31 13.93 -12.96
N CYS A 125 -2.93 13.36 -11.92
CA CYS A 125 -2.35 12.29 -11.11
C CYS A 125 -2.90 10.93 -11.55
N SER A 126 -2.08 10.12 -12.21
CA SER A 126 -2.44 8.75 -12.59
C SER A 126 -2.09 7.76 -11.48
N VAL A 127 -3.08 7.08 -10.91
CA VAL A 127 -2.86 6.06 -9.88
C VAL A 127 -3.13 4.67 -10.46
N HIS A 128 -2.10 3.81 -10.38
CA HIS A 128 -2.12 2.43 -10.85
C HIS A 128 -1.90 1.46 -9.69
N CYS A 129 -2.55 0.30 -9.76
CA CYS A 129 -2.36 -0.82 -8.85
C CYS A 129 -1.69 -1.97 -9.60
N GLN A 130 -0.62 -2.54 -9.06
CA GLN A 130 0.02 -3.71 -9.67
C GLN A 130 0.64 -4.63 -8.61
N GLY A 131 0.31 -5.93 -8.69
CA GLY A 131 0.94 -6.95 -7.84
C GLY A 131 2.44 -7.04 -8.11
N TYR A 132 3.23 -7.07 -7.06
CA TYR A 132 4.69 -7.13 -7.11
C TYR A 132 5.24 -7.92 -5.92
N GLU A 133 6.03 -8.94 -6.22
CA GLU A 133 6.82 -9.65 -5.22
C GLU A 133 8.24 -9.08 -5.21
N TRP A 134 8.75 -8.76 -4.02
CA TRP A 134 10.05 -8.08 -3.89
C TRP A 134 11.19 -8.90 -4.49
N GLY A 135 12.08 -8.22 -5.19
CA GLY A 135 13.24 -8.80 -5.86
C GLY A 135 12.93 -9.41 -7.23
N GLN A 136 11.65 -9.48 -7.64
CA GLN A 136 11.27 -9.91 -8.99
C GLN A 136 11.48 -8.78 -10.02
N ASP A 137 11.33 -9.15 -11.30
CA ASP A 137 11.42 -8.20 -12.43
C ASP A 137 10.47 -7.01 -12.27
N VAL A 138 11.01 -5.81 -12.49
CA VAL A 138 10.29 -4.54 -12.33
C VAL A 138 9.81 -3.96 -13.66
N GLY A 139 10.03 -4.67 -14.78
CA GLY A 139 9.74 -4.18 -16.12
C GLY A 139 8.27 -3.81 -16.31
N GLY A 140 7.36 -4.58 -15.70
CA GLY A 140 5.92 -4.27 -15.67
C GLY A 140 5.63 -2.91 -15.00
N LEU A 141 6.21 -2.66 -13.83
CA LEU A 141 6.04 -1.42 -13.08
C LEU A 141 6.62 -0.22 -13.84
N LEU A 142 7.81 -0.37 -14.45
CA LEU A 142 8.47 0.69 -15.21
C LEU A 142 7.76 1.02 -16.54
N ARG A 143 6.90 0.13 -17.05
CA ARG A 143 6.07 0.40 -18.23
C ARG A 143 4.90 1.34 -17.93
N LEU A 144 4.48 1.46 -16.67
CA LEU A 144 3.44 2.41 -16.23
C LEU A 144 3.95 3.85 -16.19
N LEU A 145 5.26 4.05 -16.23
CA LEU A 145 5.85 5.38 -16.29
C LEU A 145 5.70 5.98 -17.70
N PRO A 146 5.53 7.31 -17.81
CA PRO A 146 5.52 8.00 -19.10
C PRO A 146 6.77 7.66 -19.93
N LEU A 147 6.58 7.50 -21.24
CA LEU A 147 7.68 7.26 -22.18
C LEU A 147 8.52 8.53 -22.28
N ASN A 148 9.75 8.48 -21.76
CA ASN A 148 10.77 9.51 -21.98
C ASN A 148 12.01 8.85 -22.57
N ASP A 149 12.36 9.21 -23.81
CA ASP A 149 13.45 8.58 -24.56
C ASP A 149 14.86 8.97 -24.08
N THR A 150 14.96 9.89 -23.11
CA THR A 150 16.23 10.55 -22.75
C THR A 150 16.77 10.21 -21.37
N GLN A 151 16.07 9.40 -20.56
CA GLN A 151 16.50 9.07 -19.19
C GLN A 151 16.25 7.61 -18.83
N PRO A 152 17.12 6.98 -18.01
CA PRO A 152 16.83 5.67 -17.45
C PRO A 152 15.55 5.73 -16.62
N ARG A 153 14.63 4.80 -16.91
CA ARG A 153 13.33 4.73 -16.23
C ARG A 153 13.49 4.44 -14.75
N GLY A 154 12.67 5.09 -13.93
CA GLY A 154 12.60 4.82 -12.49
C GLY A 154 11.64 5.76 -11.79
N PHE A 155 11.34 5.41 -10.55
CA PHE A 155 10.55 6.21 -9.63
C PHE A 155 11.45 7.21 -8.90
N TYR A 156 11.02 8.47 -8.82
CA TYR A 156 11.72 9.50 -8.06
C TYR A 156 11.53 9.32 -6.56
N VAL A 157 10.35 8.84 -6.16
CA VAL A 157 10.01 8.56 -4.77
C VAL A 157 9.63 7.10 -4.64
N VAL A 158 10.23 6.41 -3.67
CA VAL A 158 9.76 5.10 -3.22
C VAL A 158 9.26 5.23 -1.78
N ILE A 159 8.06 4.76 -1.51
CA ILE A 159 7.47 4.70 -0.18
C ILE A 159 7.53 3.27 0.35
N MET A 160 7.99 3.12 1.60
CA MET A 160 8.00 1.85 2.33
C MET A 160 7.47 2.09 3.74
N SER A 161 6.28 1.55 4.03
CA SER A 161 5.68 1.61 5.35
C SER A 161 5.76 0.24 6.02
N ASP A 162 6.54 0.16 7.09
CA ASP A 162 6.60 -0.98 8.01
C ASP A 162 7.10 -2.31 7.44
N LEU A 163 8.00 -2.25 6.45
CA LEU A 163 8.48 -3.44 5.74
C LEU A 163 9.77 -4.07 6.30
N LEU A 164 10.35 -3.48 7.35
CA LEU A 164 11.68 -3.88 7.83
C LEU A 164 11.67 -5.03 8.84
N HIS A 165 10.50 -5.50 9.27
CA HIS A 165 10.39 -6.60 10.25
C HIS A 165 10.78 -7.98 9.70
N PHE A 166 10.81 -8.15 8.37
CA PHE A 166 11.17 -9.42 7.74
C PHE A 166 12.64 -9.42 7.32
N ASP A 167 13.53 -9.78 8.24
CA ASP A 167 14.99 -9.80 8.01
C ASP A 167 15.41 -10.58 6.76
N SER A 168 14.75 -11.72 6.51
CA SER A 168 15.02 -12.56 5.33
C SER A 168 14.64 -11.90 4.00
N SER A 169 13.85 -10.83 4.03
CA SER A 169 13.39 -10.10 2.85
C SER A 169 14.21 -8.83 2.55
N HIS A 170 15.17 -8.46 3.40
CA HIS A 170 15.94 -7.22 3.22
C HIS A 170 16.73 -7.19 1.92
N ASP A 171 17.35 -8.31 1.53
CA ASP A 171 18.08 -8.40 0.26
C ASP A 171 17.17 -8.21 -0.96
N LEU A 172 15.95 -8.76 -0.90
CA LEU A 172 14.95 -8.62 -1.95
C LEU A 172 14.40 -7.19 -2.03
N LEU A 173 14.18 -6.55 -0.89
CA LEU A 173 13.80 -5.14 -0.82
C LEU A 173 14.91 -4.25 -1.41
N LEU A 174 16.17 -4.47 -1.03
CA LEU A 174 17.31 -3.72 -1.57
C LEU A 174 17.44 -3.91 -3.08
N LEU A 175 17.22 -5.13 -3.59
CA LEU A 175 17.20 -5.40 -5.03
C LEU A 175 16.07 -4.63 -5.73
N SER A 176 14.87 -4.63 -5.14
CA SER A 176 13.71 -3.88 -5.64
C SER A 176 14.02 -2.39 -5.70
N LEU A 177 14.57 -1.81 -4.63
CA LEU A 177 14.96 -0.40 -4.56
C LEU A 177 16.01 -0.03 -5.61
N LYS A 178 17.04 -0.86 -5.78
CA LYS A 178 18.08 -0.64 -6.81
C LYS A 178 17.50 -0.62 -8.22
N SER A 179 16.47 -1.44 -8.49
CA SER A 179 15.85 -1.56 -9.81
C SER A 179 14.75 -0.52 -10.07
N LEU A 180 14.02 -0.10 -9.03
CA LEU A 180 12.90 0.84 -9.13
C LEU A 180 13.32 2.31 -9.04
N LEU A 181 14.31 2.63 -8.18
CA LEU A 181 14.67 4.02 -7.92
C LEU A 181 15.42 4.61 -9.12
N SER A 182 14.92 5.76 -9.60
CA SER A 182 15.61 6.53 -10.64
C SER A 182 16.99 6.97 -10.15
N LYS A 183 17.93 7.20 -11.09
CA LYS A 183 19.31 7.57 -10.75
C LYS A 183 19.54 9.08 -10.66
N ALA A 184 18.45 9.85 -10.58
CA ALA A 184 18.54 11.29 -10.33
C ALA A 184 19.01 11.57 -8.89
N ALA A 185 19.84 12.61 -8.72
CA ALA A 185 20.35 13.04 -7.41
C ALA A 185 19.27 13.49 -6.43
N THR A 186 18.06 13.79 -6.92
CA THR A 186 16.89 14.16 -6.14
C THR A 186 16.00 12.97 -5.77
N SER A 187 16.27 11.76 -6.28
CA SER A 187 15.45 10.58 -5.96
C SER A 187 15.65 10.16 -4.52
N ARG A 188 14.56 9.80 -3.83
CA ARG A 188 14.59 9.43 -2.41
C ARG A 188 13.71 8.22 -2.14
N VAL A 189 14.09 7.46 -1.12
CA VAL A 189 13.26 6.42 -0.52
C VAL A 189 12.83 6.94 0.84
N TYR A 190 11.54 6.95 1.12
CA TYR A 190 10.97 7.29 2.42
C TYR A 190 10.54 6.00 3.10
N VAL A 191 11.22 5.70 4.21
CA VAL A 191 11.00 4.49 4.99
C VAL A 191 10.54 4.90 6.39
N ALA A 192 9.41 4.37 6.82
CA ALA A 192 9.00 4.39 8.21
C ALA A 192 8.85 2.96 8.70
N ALA A 193 9.31 2.67 9.92
CA ALA A 193 9.24 1.34 10.51
C ALA A 193 8.80 1.45 11.97
N GLY A 194 7.99 0.51 12.41
CA GLY A 194 7.61 0.36 13.81
C GLY A 194 8.76 -0.26 14.60
N ASN A 195 8.77 0.00 15.90
CA ASN A 195 9.51 -0.84 16.83
C ASN A 195 8.48 -1.54 17.72
N TYR A 196 8.17 -2.79 17.41
CA TYR A 196 7.21 -3.60 18.14
C TYR A 196 8.00 -4.47 19.12
N THR A 197 8.02 -4.06 20.38
CA THR A 197 8.65 -4.78 21.50
C THR A 197 7.66 -5.64 22.23
#